data_AF-A0A8D0KVC4-F1
#
_entry.id   AF-A0A8D0KVC4-F1
#
_cell.length_a   1.000
_cell.length_b   1.000
_cell.length_c   1.000
_cell.angle_alpha   90.00
_cell.angle_beta   90.00
_cell.angle_gamma   90.00
#
_symmetry.space_group_name_H-M   'P 1'
#
loop_
_entity.id
_entity.type
_entity.pdbx_description
1 polymer ?
#
loop_
_entity_poly.entity_id
_entity_poly.type
_entity_poly.pdbx_seq_one_letter_code
_entity_poly.pdbx_strand_id
1 'polypeptide(L)'
;AFDPLGSIADICQRHGLWFHVDAAWGGSALLSAKHRSEADSVAWNPHKMLTVGLQCSAFLLRDTSVGPVTPFPSCGRRVDCLKLWLLWKAAGTEGLARRVERAFAFTRYLAEEVKRRDGFQLVLEPEFINLCFWFVPPSLRGREGSPDYWPRLGKVS
;
A
#
# COMPACT_ATOMS: atom_id res chain seq x y z
N ALA A 1 -5.08 2.44 -4.51
CA ALA A 1 -6.09 1.51 -5.03
C ALA A 1 -5.63 0.09 -4.76
N PHE A 2 -6.57 -0.83 -4.63
CA PHE A 2 -6.33 -2.28 -4.65
C PHE A 2 -6.98 -2.90 -5.89
N ASP A 3 -6.23 -3.73 -6.60
CA ASP A 3 -6.77 -4.46 -7.74
C ASP A 3 -7.77 -5.55 -7.29
N PRO A 4 -8.79 -5.88 -8.12
CA PRO A 4 -9.73 -6.95 -7.83
C PRO A 4 -9.06 -8.33 -8.02
N LEU A 5 -8.27 -8.75 -7.03
CA LEU A 5 -7.39 -9.92 -7.12
C LEU A 5 -8.12 -11.22 -7.50
N GLY A 6 -9.37 -11.41 -7.05
CA GLY A 6 -10.17 -12.60 -7.39
C GLY A 6 -10.46 -12.71 -8.89
N SER A 7 -10.98 -11.64 -9.50
CA SER A 7 -11.28 -11.62 -10.93
C SER A 7 -10.02 -11.78 -11.80
N ILE A 8 -8.89 -11.23 -11.36
CA ILE A 8 -7.60 -11.38 -12.05
C ILE A 8 -7.09 -12.81 -11.91
N ALA A 9 -7.17 -13.41 -10.71
CA ALA A 9 -6.81 -14.80 -10.48
C ALA A 9 -7.59 -15.75 -11.38
N ASP A 10 -8.91 -15.56 -11.49
CA ASP A 10 -9.77 -16.37 -12.37
C ASP A 10 -9.32 -16.31 -13.84
N ILE A 11 -8.95 -15.12 -14.33
CA ILE A 11 -8.42 -14.95 -15.69
C ILE A 11 -7.08 -15.67 -15.85
N CYS A 12 -6.15 -15.48 -14.90
CA CYS A 12 -4.85 -16.12 -14.94
C CYS A 12 -4.98 -17.65 -14.93
N GLN A 13 -5.85 -18.21 -14.08
CA GLN A 13 -6.13 -19.64 -14.02
C GLN A 13 -6.71 -20.16 -15.34
N ARG A 14 -7.69 -19.45 -15.92
CA ARG A 14 -8.30 -19.84 -17.21
C ARG A 14 -7.30 -19.90 -18.37
N HIS A 15 -6.26 -19.07 -18.34
CA HIS A 15 -5.28 -18.96 -19.42
C HIS A 15 -3.92 -19.60 -19.08
N GLY A 16 -3.77 -20.22 -17.91
CA GLY A 16 -2.49 -20.80 -17.47
C GLY A 16 -1.38 -19.75 -17.32
N LEU A 17 -1.73 -18.52 -16.93
CA LEU A 17 -0.79 -17.42 -16.75
C LEU A 17 -0.31 -17.35 -15.29
N TRP A 18 0.95 -16.96 -15.11
CA TRP A 18 1.51 -16.67 -13.79
C TRP A 18 0.83 -15.45 -13.16
N PHE A 19 0.34 -15.60 -11.92
CA PHE A 19 -0.31 -14.53 -11.17
C PHE A 19 0.57 -14.01 -10.03
N HIS A 20 1.24 -12.88 -10.27
CA HIS A 20 2.04 -12.17 -9.26
C HIS A 20 1.24 -11.01 -8.65
N VAL A 21 1.33 -10.85 -7.31
CA VAL A 21 0.77 -9.71 -6.60
C VAL A 21 1.88 -8.86 -5.97
N ASP A 22 2.01 -7.61 -6.42
CA ASP A 22 2.85 -6.62 -5.75
C ASP A 22 2.13 -6.04 -4.54
N ALA A 23 2.39 -6.63 -3.38
CA ALA A 23 1.90 -6.17 -2.08
C ALA A 23 2.99 -5.41 -1.30
N ALA A 24 3.95 -4.77 -1.97
CA ALA A 24 5.05 -4.06 -1.31
C ALA A 24 4.53 -2.99 -0.33
N TRP A 25 3.48 -2.24 -0.72
CA TRP A 25 2.84 -1.24 0.14
C TRP A 25 1.67 -1.84 0.94
N GLY A 26 0.73 -2.49 0.25
CA GLY A 26 -0.52 -2.97 0.83
C GLY A 26 -0.43 -4.29 1.61
N GLY A 27 0.65 -5.06 1.48
CA GLY A 27 0.77 -6.41 2.05
C GLY A 27 0.74 -6.44 3.58
N SER A 28 1.09 -5.33 4.23
CA SER A 28 0.97 -5.22 5.69
C SER A 28 -0.49 -5.15 6.16
N ALA A 29 -1.43 -4.80 5.27
CA ALA A 29 -2.87 -4.85 5.56
C ALA A 29 -3.38 -6.28 5.81
N LEU A 30 -2.64 -7.30 5.34
CA LEU A 30 -2.95 -8.71 5.59
C LEU A 30 -2.92 -9.07 7.08
N LEU A 31 -2.22 -8.28 7.90
CA LEU A 31 -2.21 -8.45 9.36
C LEU A 31 -3.57 -8.14 10.02
N SER A 32 -4.47 -7.42 9.33
CA SER A 32 -5.83 -7.12 9.78
C SER A 32 -6.88 -8.16 9.35
N ALA A 33 -6.45 -9.40 9.08
CA ALA A 33 -7.27 -10.60 8.91
C ALA A 33 -8.29 -10.66 7.74
N LYS A 34 -8.41 -9.63 6.89
CA LYS A 34 -9.50 -9.56 5.89
C LYS A 34 -9.16 -9.86 4.43
N HIS A 35 -7.90 -10.14 4.10
CA HIS A 35 -7.50 -10.29 2.69
C HIS A 35 -6.55 -11.48 2.55
N ARG A 36 -6.88 -12.44 1.68
CA ARG A 36 -6.02 -13.53 1.23
C ARG A 36 -6.08 -13.57 -0.30
N SER A 37 -4.97 -13.88 -0.96
CA SER A 37 -4.90 -13.95 -2.42
C SER A 37 -4.51 -15.35 -2.89
N GLU A 38 -5.01 -15.74 -4.06
CA GLU A 38 -4.64 -16.98 -4.74
C GLU A 38 -3.38 -16.84 -5.62
N ALA A 39 -2.54 -15.84 -5.34
CA ALA A 39 -1.34 -15.55 -6.12
C ALA A 39 -0.30 -16.68 -6.09
N ASP A 40 0.44 -16.83 -7.20
CA ASP A 40 1.60 -17.72 -7.33
C ASP A 40 2.82 -17.11 -6.64
N SER A 41 2.94 -15.77 -6.66
CA SER A 41 3.97 -15.06 -5.92
C SER A 41 3.52 -13.71 -5.38
N VAL A 42 4.13 -13.28 -4.27
CA VAL A 42 3.82 -12.03 -3.58
C VAL A 42 5.09 -11.29 -3.20
N ALA A 43 5.17 -10.00 -3.55
CA ALA A 43 6.18 -9.09 -3.01
C ALA A 43 5.63 -8.34 -1.79
N TRP A 44 6.39 -8.23 -0.71
CA TRP A 44 5.98 -7.49 0.50
C TRP A 44 7.14 -6.73 1.12
N ASN A 45 6.94 -5.45 1.48
CA ASN A 45 7.98 -4.62 2.08
C ASN A 45 7.60 -4.18 3.52
N PRO A 46 7.96 -4.99 4.55
CA PRO A 46 7.78 -4.61 5.95
C PRO A 46 8.40 -3.27 6.35
N HIS A 47 9.44 -2.80 5.65
CA HIS A 47 10.05 -1.50 5.93
C HIS A 47 9.15 -0.30 5.62
N LYS A 48 8.02 -0.52 4.95
CA LYS A 48 7.05 0.51 4.63
C LYS A 48 6.05 0.65 5.79
N MET A 49 4.86 0.07 5.68
CA MET A 49 3.77 0.27 6.65
C MET A 49 4.09 -0.20 8.08
N LEU A 50 4.97 -1.20 8.27
CA LEU A 50 5.36 -1.68 9.59
C LEU A 50 6.56 -0.94 10.19
N THR A 51 7.08 0.06 9.48
CA THR A 51 8.19 0.92 9.93
C THR A 51 9.44 0.12 10.35
N VAL A 52 9.68 -1.04 9.72
CA VAL A 52 10.95 -1.76 9.88
C VAL A 52 12.06 -0.92 9.21
N GLY A 53 13.27 -0.88 9.79
CA GLY A 53 14.37 -0.10 9.19
C GLY A 53 14.70 -0.53 7.75
N LEU A 54 14.96 0.44 6.86
CA LEU A 54 15.34 0.19 5.47
C LEU A 54 16.65 -0.63 5.39
N GLN A 55 16.79 -1.61 4.49
CA GLN A 55 15.80 -2.19 3.56
C GLN A 55 15.20 -3.47 4.15
N CYS A 56 13.91 -3.76 3.97
CA CYS A 56 13.32 -5.03 4.40
C CYS A 56 12.22 -5.47 3.44
N SER A 57 12.53 -6.40 2.54
CA SER A 57 11.59 -6.87 1.52
C SER A 57 11.60 -8.39 1.45
N ALA A 58 10.44 -8.97 1.20
CA ALA A 58 10.24 -10.40 1.04
C ALA A 58 9.58 -10.67 -0.31
N PHE A 59 10.03 -11.74 -0.96
CA PHE A 59 9.38 -12.30 -2.14
C PHE A 59 8.97 -13.73 -1.76
N LEU A 60 7.66 -13.98 -1.78
CA LEU A 60 7.05 -15.23 -1.36
C LEU A 60 6.57 -15.97 -2.61
N LEU A 61 6.86 -17.27 -2.68
CA LEU A 61 6.39 -18.18 -3.74
C LEU A 61 5.41 -19.17 -3.13
N ARG A 62 4.34 -19.50 -3.88
CA ARG A 62 3.40 -20.56 -3.52
C ARG A 62 4.00 -21.95 -3.68
N ASP A 63 4.76 -22.14 -4.76
CA ASP A 63 5.41 -23.40 -5.08
C ASP A 63 6.56 -23.68 -4.09
N THR A 64 6.56 -24.91 -3.54
CA THR A 64 7.58 -25.42 -2.63
C THR A 64 8.57 -26.38 -3.29
N SER A 65 8.32 -26.76 -4.54
CA SER A 65 9.18 -27.63 -5.36
C SER A 65 10.35 -26.88 -5.98
N VAL A 66 10.18 -25.57 -6.19
CA VAL A 66 11.28 -24.65 -6.42
C VAL A 66 12.13 -24.62 -5.14
N GLY A 67 13.31 -25.26 -5.20
CA GLY A 67 14.34 -25.12 -4.16
C GLY A 67 14.67 -23.63 -3.90
N PRO A 68 15.49 -23.31 -2.89
CA PRO A 68 15.86 -21.93 -2.62
C PRO A 68 16.33 -21.27 -3.92
N VAL A 69 15.53 -20.32 -4.41
CA VAL A 69 15.80 -19.61 -5.67
C VAL A 69 17.23 -19.12 -5.54
N THR A 70 18.09 -19.51 -6.49
CA THR A 70 19.52 -19.18 -6.53
C THR A 70 19.74 -17.79 -5.95
N PRO A 71 20.70 -17.60 -5.03
CA PRO A 71 20.88 -16.31 -4.38
C PRO A 71 20.94 -15.23 -5.47
N PHE A 72 20.02 -14.25 -5.37
CA PHE A 72 20.16 -12.96 -6.05
C PHE A 72 21.65 -12.58 -6.08
N PRO A 73 22.16 -12.05 -7.19
CA PRO A 73 23.58 -12.04 -7.57
C PRO A 73 24.56 -11.28 -6.63
N SER A 74 24.21 -11.00 -5.38
CA SER A 74 25.11 -10.43 -4.39
C SER A 74 25.80 -11.51 -3.55
N CYS A 75 27.13 -11.56 -3.64
CA CYS A 75 28.03 -12.43 -2.86
C CYS A 75 27.98 -12.14 -1.34
N GLY A 76 27.28 -11.09 -0.90
CA GLY A 76 26.92 -10.84 0.49
C GLY A 76 25.47 -10.35 0.60
N ARG A 77 24.72 -10.88 1.57
CA ARG A 77 23.36 -10.41 1.90
C ARG A 77 23.31 -9.92 3.33
N ARG A 78 22.63 -8.79 3.56
CA ARG A 78 22.37 -8.28 4.91
C ARG A 78 21.28 -9.13 5.57
N VAL A 79 21.34 -9.24 6.90
CA VAL A 79 20.34 -9.97 7.69
C VAL A 79 19.15 -9.04 7.96
N ASP A 80 18.28 -8.88 6.96
CA ASP A 80 17.11 -8.00 7.08
C ASP A 80 15.96 -8.61 7.86
N CYS A 81 15.92 -9.93 8.03
CA CYS A 81 14.87 -10.63 8.76
C CYS A 81 14.93 -10.40 10.28
N LEU A 82 16.11 -10.16 10.85
CA LEU A 82 16.28 -10.05 12.31
C LEU A 82 15.53 -8.85 12.89
N LYS A 83 15.60 -7.69 12.24
CA LYS A 83 14.87 -6.48 12.66
C LYS A 83 13.35 -6.66 12.60
N LEU A 84 12.85 -7.33 11.56
CA LEU A 84 11.44 -7.68 11.46
C LEU A 84 11.05 -8.64 12.57
N TRP A 85 11.84 -9.70 12.79
CA TRP A 85 11.58 -10.68 13.83
C TRP A 85 11.56 -10.06 15.22
N LEU A 86 12.53 -9.21 15.56
CA LEU A 86 12.58 -8.49 16.83
C LEU A 86 11.35 -7.59 17.02
N LEU A 87 10.98 -6.83 15.99
CA LEU A 87 9.77 -6.02 16.01
C LEU A 87 8.52 -6.89 16.27
N TRP A 88 8.42 -8.02 15.57
CA TRP A 88 7.30 -8.94 15.69
C TRP A 88 7.23 -9.59 17.07
N LYS A 89 8.36 -9.99 17.63
CA LYS A 89 8.45 -10.54 18.99
C LYS A 89 8.09 -9.50 20.05
N ALA A 90 8.47 -8.24 19.86
CA ALA A 90 8.17 -7.16 20.79
C ALA A 90 6.71 -6.70 20.73
N ALA A 91 6.13 -6.56 19.54
CA ALA A 91 4.77 -6.06 19.36
C ALA A 91 3.70 -7.16 19.35
N GLY A 92 4.05 -8.38 18.97
CA GLY A 92 3.09 -9.44 18.62
C GLY A 92 2.31 -9.14 17.35
N THR A 93 1.64 -10.15 16.80
CA THR A 93 0.79 -9.98 15.60
C THR A 93 -0.34 -8.98 15.85
N GLU A 94 -0.98 -9.02 17.01
CA GLU A 94 -2.05 -8.09 17.36
C GLU A 94 -1.54 -6.64 17.47
N GLY A 95 -0.36 -6.43 18.05
CA GLY A 95 0.23 -5.10 18.14
C GLY A 95 0.59 -4.53 16.77
N LEU A 96 1.04 -5.37 15.83
CA LEU A 96 1.27 -4.94 14.44
C LEU A 96 -0.06 -4.64 13.72
N ALA A 97 -1.08 -5.48 13.89
CA ALA A 97 -2.41 -5.24 13.34
C ALA A 97 -3.00 -3.91 13.86
N ARG A 98 -2.85 -3.63 15.15
CA ARG A 98 -3.30 -2.37 15.77
C ARG A 98 -2.61 -1.14 15.16
N ARG A 99 -1.33 -1.24 14.79
CA ARG A 99 -0.62 -0.15 14.10
C ARG A 99 -1.21 0.11 12.72
N VAL A 100 -1.50 -0.95 11.98
CA VAL A 100 -2.15 -0.89 10.65
C VAL A 100 -3.53 -0.24 10.77
N GLU A 101 -4.38 -0.74 11.67
CA GLU A 101 -5.74 -0.21 11.89
C GLU A 101 -5.73 1.26 12.29
N ARG A 102 -4.79 1.66 13.17
CA ARG A 102 -4.65 3.06 13.56
C ARG A 102 -4.28 3.96 12.39
N ALA A 103 -3.44 3.50 11.47
CA ALA A 103 -3.10 4.26 10.27
C ALA A 103 -4.34 4.48 9.39
N PHE A 104 -5.15 3.45 9.18
CA PHE A 104 -6.43 3.58 8.47
C PHE A 104 -7.40 4.53 9.18
N ALA A 105 -7.50 4.45 10.51
CA ALA A 105 -8.35 5.35 11.30
C ALA A 105 -7.94 6.81 11.13
N PHE A 106 -6.63 7.10 11.15
CA PHE A 106 -6.11 8.45 10.90
C PHE A 106 -6.36 8.94 9.48
N THR A 107 -6.22 8.07 8.47
CA THR A 107 -6.55 8.43 7.08
C THR A 107 -8.03 8.79 6.93
N ARG A 108 -8.93 8.00 7.53
CA ARG A 108 -10.38 8.30 7.51
C ARG A 108 -10.69 9.61 8.22
N TYR A 109 -10.11 9.81 9.40
CA TYR A 109 -10.27 11.06 10.14
C TYR A 109 -9.80 12.26 9.32
N LEU A 110 -8.62 12.18 8.70
CA LEU A 110 -8.09 13.24 7.86
C LEU A 110 -8.97 13.48 6.62
N ALA A 111 -9.53 12.44 6.01
CA ALA A 111 -10.45 12.59 4.88
C ALA A 111 -11.69 13.39 5.25
N GLU A 112 -12.28 13.09 6.41
CA GLU A 112 -13.43 13.85 6.93
C GLU A 112 -13.07 15.30 7.25
N GLU A 113 -11.91 15.54 7.86
CA GLU A 113 -11.44 16.90 8.14
C GLU A 113 -11.13 17.70 6.86
N VAL A 114 -10.62 17.04 5.82
CA VAL A 114 -10.41 17.62 4.49
C VAL A 114 -11.75 18.02 3.85
N LYS A 115 -12.77 17.15 3.92
CA LYS A 115 -14.11 17.44 3.39
C LYS A 115 -14.81 18.61 4.11
N ARG A 116 -14.50 18.83 5.38
CA ARG A 116 -15.12 19.89 6.19
C ARG A 116 -14.52 21.28 5.96
N ARG A 117 -13.36 21.39 5.30
CA ARG A 117 -12.62 22.65 5.17
C ARG A 117 -12.75 23.24 3.78
N ASP A 118 -13.05 24.53 3.72
CA ASP A 118 -13.11 25.26 2.45
C ASP A 118 -11.74 25.33 1.78
N GLY A 119 -11.74 25.10 0.47
CA GLY A 119 -10.54 25.12 -0.35
C GLY A 119 -9.73 23.83 -0.30
N PHE A 120 -10.26 22.75 0.27
CA PHE A 120 -9.69 21.41 0.06
C PHE A 120 -10.68 20.55 -0.70
N GLN A 121 -10.20 19.86 -1.73
CA GLN A 121 -11.02 19.00 -2.57
C GLN A 121 -10.40 17.61 -2.65
N LEU A 122 -11.08 16.62 -2.08
CA LEU A 122 -10.64 15.23 -2.17
C LEU A 122 -10.72 14.74 -3.62
N VAL A 123 -9.67 14.06 -4.10
CA VAL A 123 -9.63 13.52 -5.46
C VAL A 123 -10.54 12.29 -5.55
N LEU A 124 -10.37 11.35 -4.61
CA LEU A 124 -11.13 10.11 -4.49
C LEU A 124 -11.20 9.69 -3.03
N GLU A 125 -12.22 8.91 -2.65
CA GLU A 125 -12.27 8.29 -1.32
C GLU A 125 -11.08 7.33 -1.13
N PRO A 126 -10.38 7.40 0.01
CA PRO A 126 -9.17 6.61 0.23
C PRO A 126 -9.50 5.14 0.49
N GLU A 127 -9.11 4.25 -0.43
CA GLU A 127 -9.15 2.79 -0.23
C GLU A 127 -8.03 2.28 0.69
N PHE A 128 -6.96 3.06 0.85
CA PHE A 128 -5.81 2.74 1.69
C PHE A 128 -5.37 3.97 2.48
N ILE A 129 -4.18 3.95 3.09
CA ILE A 129 -3.67 5.11 3.85
C ILE A 129 -3.22 6.30 2.97
N ASN A 130 -3.28 6.15 1.64
CA ASN A 130 -2.97 7.21 0.70
C ASN A 130 -4.19 8.13 0.56
N LEU A 131 -4.02 9.40 0.90
CA LEU A 131 -5.05 10.41 0.84
C LEU A 131 -4.62 11.51 -0.13
N CYS A 132 -5.39 11.68 -1.20
CA CYS A 132 -5.07 12.59 -2.30
C CYS A 132 -6.14 13.69 -2.38
N PHE A 133 -5.73 14.94 -2.28
CA PHE A 133 -6.61 16.11 -2.36
C PHE A 133 -5.88 17.27 -3.00
N TRP A 134 -6.65 18.20 -3.57
CA TRP A 134 -6.19 19.50 -4.03
C TRP A 134 -6.39 20.56 -2.95
N PHE A 135 -5.47 21.51 -2.88
CA PHE A 135 -5.69 22.78 -2.20
C PHE A 135 -6.10 23.84 -3.23
N VAL A 136 -7.34 24.30 -3.15
CA VAL A 136 -7.91 25.34 -4.01
C VAL A 136 -7.74 26.71 -3.33
N PRO A 137 -6.81 27.55 -3.81
CA PRO A 137 -6.56 28.85 -3.22
C PRO A 137 -7.80 29.75 -3.35
N PRO A 138 -8.01 30.72 -2.44
CA PRO A 138 -9.19 31.59 -2.47
C PRO A 138 -9.48 32.25 -3.83
N SER A 139 -8.44 32.56 -4.61
CA SER A 139 -8.55 33.16 -5.94
C SER A 139 -9.13 32.24 -7.03
N LEU A 140 -9.14 30.92 -6.81
CA LEU A 140 -9.63 29.91 -7.76
C LEU A 140 -10.93 29.22 -7.30
N ARG A 141 -11.42 29.48 -6.09
CA ARG A 141 -12.66 28.85 -5.58
C ARG A 141 -13.87 29.29 -6.40
N GLY A 142 -14.72 28.34 -6.81
CA GLY A 142 -15.91 28.61 -7.62
C GLY A 142 -15.62 28.92 -9.09
N ARG A 143 -14.38 28.68 -9.55
CA ARG A 143 -13.95 28.87 -10.94
C ARG A 143 -13.63 27.54 -11.64
N GLU A 144 -14.15 26.42 -11.16
CA GLU A 144 -13.81 25.07 -11.65
C GLU A 144 -14.12 24.89 -13.16
N GLY A 145 -15.09 25.65 -13.70
CA GLY A 145 -15.45 25.64 -15.11
C GLY A 145 -14.60 26.54 -16.02
N SER A 146 -13.64 27.31 -15.48
CA SER A 146 -12.82 28.19 -16.31
C SER A 146 -11.74 27.40 -17.07
N PRO A 147 -11.46 27.71 -18.34
CA PRO A 147 -10.48 26.96 -19.13
C PRO A 147 -9.05 27.05 -18.58
N ASP A 148 -8.77 28.07 -17.77
CA ASP A 148 -7.49 28.30 -17.08
C ASP A 148 -7.42 27.65 -15.68
N TYR A 149 -8.49 26.99 -15.20
CA TYR A 149 -8.56 26.46 -13.85
C TYR A 149 -7.47 25.42 -13.55
N TRP A 150 -7.43 24.30 -14.28
CA TRP A 150 -6.45 23.24 -14.07
C TRP A 150 -4.99 23.70 -14.27
N PRO A 151 -4.66 24.47 -15.33
CA PRO A 151 -3.31 25.03 -15.49
C PRO A 151 -2.88 25.93 -14.34
N ARG A 152 -3.81 26.65 -13.70
CA ARG A 152 -3.50 27.51 -12.56
C ARG A 152 -3.42 26.71 -11.26
N LEU A 153 -4.33 25.76 -11.04
CA LEU A 153 -4.32 24.91 -9.86
C LEU A 153 -3.03 24.10 -9.79
N GLY A 154 -2.60 23.50 -10.90
CA GLY A 154 -1.36 22.73 -11.00
C GLY A 154 -0.07 23.53 -10.79
N LYS A 155 -0.13 24.87 -10.78
CA LYS A 155 1.01 25.74 -10.43
C LYS A 155 1.09 26.08 -8.95
N VAL A 156 0.00 25.89 -8.21
CA VAL A 156 -0.12 26.28 -6.80
C VAL A 156 -0.10 25.05 -5.89
N SER A 157 -0.38 23.87 -6.45
CA SER A 157 -0.30 22.55 -5.82
C SER A 157 1.12 22.01 -5.72
#